data_AF-A0A450TB70-F1
#
_entry.id   AF-A0A450TB70-F1
#
_cell.length_a   1.000
_cell.length_b   1.000
_cell.length_c   1.000
_cell.angle_alpha   90.00
_cell.angle_beta   90.00
_cell.angle_gamma   90.00
#
_symmetry.space_group_name_H-M   'P 1'
#
loop_
_entity.id
_entity.type
_entity.pdbx_description
1 polymer ?
#
loop_
_entity_poly.entity_id
_entity_poly.type
_entity_poly.pdbx_seq_one_letter_code
_entity_poly.pdbx_strand_id
1 'polypeptide(L)'
;MNPHTGSNFDDFLEQDGILEEVSAKARKRLLSMQLADIMREKHISTNILAQRLNTSPFQLEQLLDPENTAMTIESLEHIAHAVGKKLHIEFA
;
A
#
# COMPACT_ATOMS: atom_id res chain seq x y z
N MET A 1 29.03 -6.20 22.00
CA MET A 1 28.79 -6.01 20.56
C MET A 1 29.25 -7.27 19.86
N ASN A 2 28.40 -7.85 19.00
CA ASN A 2 28.73 -9.07 18.29
C ASN A 2 29.58 -8.69 17.05
N PRO A 3 30.81 -9.22 16.88
CA PRO A 3 31.72 -8.84 15.79
C PRO A 3 31.20 -9.17 14.37
N HIS A 4 30.04 -9.83 14.27
CA HIS A 4 29.37 -10.18 13.02
C HIS A 4 28.09 -9.37 12.74
N THR A 5 27.77 -8.36 13.56
CA THR A 5 26.66 -7.46 13.26
C THR A 5 27.15 -6.42 12.25
N GLY A 6 26.76 -6.60 10.99
CA GLY A 6 27.00 -5.62 9.91
C GLY A 6 26.21 -4.32 10.10
N SER A 7 26.33 -3.41 9.14
CA SER A 7 25.47 -2.22 9.03
C SER A 7 24.00 -2.63 8.94
N ASN A 8 23.09 -1.70 9.26
CA ASN A 8 21.66 -2.00 9.17
C ASN A 8 21.24 -2.14 7.68
N PHE A 9 20.07 -2.72 7.44
CA PHE A 9 19.61 -2.98 6.07
C PHE A 9 19.32 -1.69 5.30
N ASP A 10 18.87 -0.64 5.99
CA ASP A 10 18.61 0.66 5.36
C ASP A 10 19.91 1.30 4.87
N ASP A 11 21.00 1.21 5.64
CA ASP A 11 22.34 1.67 5.24
C ASP A 11 22.80 0.96 3.95
N PHE A 12 22.50 -0.34 3.81
CA PHE A 12 22.78 -1.10 2.60
C PHE A 12 21.94 -0.60 1.41
N LEU A 13 20.65 -0.37 1.61
CA LEU A 13 19.77 0.14 0.55
C LEU A 13 20.10 1.58 0.15
N GLU A 14 20.58 2.41 1.08
CA GLU A 14 21.08 3.77 0.81
C GLU A 14 22.35 3.73 -0.03
N GLN A 15 23.29 2.83 0.30
CA GLN A 15 24.53 2.64 -0.46
C GLN A 15 24.25 2.24 -1.92
N ASP A 16 23.25 1.40 -2.14
CA ASP A 16 22.81 1.00 -3.47
C ASP A 16 21.89 2.04 -4.15
N GLY A 17 21.53 3.13 -3.45
CA GLY A 17 20.69 4.21 -3.99
C GLY A 17 19.23 3.82 -4.22
N ILE A 18 18.76 2.74 -3.59
CA ILE A 18 17.42 2.15 -3.79
C ILE A 18 16.51 2.25 -2.57
N LEU A 19 16.97 2.83 -1.45
CA LEU A 19 16.19 2.92 -0.21
C LEU A 19 14.79 3.51 -0.45
N GLU A 20 14.69 4.61 -1.18
CA GLU A 20 13.41 5.29 -1.42
C GLU A 20 12.41 4.43 -2.20
N GLU A 21 12.87 3.76 -3.26
CA GLU A 21 12.03 2.87 -4.09
C GLU A 21 11.54 1.67 -3.27
N VAL A 22 12.47 1.00 -2.57
CA VAL A 22 12.15 -0.16 -1.73
C VAL A 22 11.18 0.23 -0.62
N SER A 23 11.41 1.38 0.02
CA SER A 23 10.53 1.92 1.05
C SER A 23 9.13 2.24 0.50
N ALA A 24 9.03 2.79 -0.71
CA ALA A 24 7.76 3.07 -1.36
C ALA A 24 6.98 1.78 -1.66
N LYS A 25 7.65 0.76 -2.22
CA LYS A 25 7.06 -0.58 -2.46
C LYS A 25 6.61 -1.25 -1.16
N ALA A 26 7.43 -1.17 -0.11
CA ALA A 26 7.08 -1.70 1.21
C ALA A 26 5.83 -1.02 1.80
N ARG A 27 5.75 0.31 1.72
CA ARG A 27 4.55 1.08 2.15
C ARG A 27 3.32 0.72 1.32
N LYS A 28 3.47 0.58 0.00
CA LYS A 28 2.37 0.17 -0.89
C LYS A 28 1.84 -1.22 -0.52
N ARG A 29 2.74 -2.16 -0.25
CA ARG A 29 2.39 -3.51 0.20
C ARG A 29 1.64 -3.48 1.54
N LEU A 30 2.09 -2.67 2.50
CA LEU A 30 1.42 -2.49 3.78
C LEU A 30 -0.01 -1.97 3.59
N LEU A 31 -0.19 -0.94 2.75
CA LEU A 31 -1.51 -0.40 2.42
C LEU A 31 -2.43 -1.46 1.82
N SER A 32 -1.95 -2.24 0.84
CA SER A 32 -2.73 -3.30 0.20
C SER A 32 -3.13 -4.41 1.18
N MET A 33 -2.25 -4.77 2.11
CA MET A 33 -2.56 -5.71 3.19
C MET A 33 -3.64 -5.17 4.14
N GLN A 34 -3.51 -3.91 4.57
CA GLN A 34 -4.52 -3.26 5.42
C GLN A 34 -5.88 -3.21 4.74
N LEU A 35 -5.94 -2.90 3.45
CA LEU A 35 -7.19 -2.90 2.71
C LEU A 35 -7.80 -4.30 2.61
N ALA A 36 -6.99 -5.33 2.34
CA ALA A 36 -7.44 -6.71 2.28
C ALA A 36 -8.02 -7.17 3.63
N ASP A 37 -7.42 -6.77 4.74
CA ASP A 37 -7.92 -7.05 6.08
C ASP A 37 -9.26 -6.36 6.34
N ILE A 38 -9.38 -5.07 6.01
CA ILE A 38 -10.65 -4.32 6.12
C ILE A 38 -11.75 -4.95 5.27
N MET A 39 -11.43 -5.36 4.04
CA MET A 39 -12.37 -6.03 3.15
C MET A 39 -12.85 -7.36 3.74
N ARG A 40 -11.95 -8.13 4.36
CA ARG A 40 -12.27 -9.39 5.04
C ARG A 40 -13.19 -9.16 6.23
N GLU A 41 -12.87 -8.19 7.08
CA GLU A 41 -13.67 -7.82 8.26
C GLU A 41 -15.07 -7.34 7.89
N LYS A 42 -15.20 -6.58 6.79
CA LYS A 42 -16.47 -6.01 6.32
C LYS A 42 -17.21 -6.90 5.32
N HIS A 43 -16.69 -8.09 5.02
CA HIS A 43 -17.24 -8.99 4.00
C HIS A 43 -17.43 -8.33 2.62
N ILE A 44 -16.51 -7.44 2.23
CA ILE A 44 -16.49 -6.77 0.93
C ILE A 44 -15.63 -7.60 -0.02
N SER A 45 -16.21 -8.06 -1.13
CA SER A 45 -15.44 -8.71 -2.19
C SER A 45 -14.78 -7.68 -3.10
N THR A 46 -13.73 -8.08 -3.82
CA THR A 46 -13.04 -7.25 -4.82
C THR A 46 -14.02 -6.71 -5.86
N ASN A 47 -14.99 -7.53 -6.29
CA ASN A 47 -16.01 -7.11 -7.26
C ASN A 47 -16.93 -6.01 -6.70
N ILE A 48 -17.35 -6.13 -5.44
CA ILE A 48 -18.19 -5.11 -4.78
C ILE A 48 -17.41 -3.81 -4.63
N LEU A 49 -16.14 -3.89 -4.23
CA LEU A 49 -15.29 -2.70 -4.09
C LEU A 49 -15.06 -2.03 -5.45
N ALA A 50 -14.76 -2.80 -6.50
CA ALA A 50 -14.59 -2.29 -7.85
C ALA A 50 -15.86 -1.58 -8.34
N GLN A 51 -17.05 -2.15 -8.10
CA GLN A 51 -18.33 -1.50 -8.40
C GLN A 51 -18.52 -0.18 -7.64
N ARG A 52 -18.19 -0.13 -6.34
CA ARG A 52 -18.28 1.12 -5.54
C ARG A 52 -17.36 2.22 -6.06
N LEU A 53 -16.25 1.84 -6.68
CA LEU A 53 -15.24 2.74 -7.22
C LEU A 53 -15.44 3.05 -8.72
N ASN A 54 -16.50 2.54 -9.34
CA ASN A 54 -16.74 2.64 -10.79
C ASN A 54 -15.54 2.18 -11.63
N THR A 55 -14.87 1.10 -11.20
CA THR A 55 -13.67 0.54 -11.83
C THR A 55 -13.84 -0.96 -12.08
N SER A 56 -12.95 -1.55 -12.87
CA SER A 56 -12.93 -3.01 -13.05
C SER A 56 -12.15 -3.70 -11.93
N PRO A 57 -12.42 -4.99 -11.63
CA PRO A 57 -11.64 -5.74 -10.65
C PRO A 57 -10.15 -5.78 -10.98
N PHE A 58 -9.80 -5.89 -12.26
CA PHE A 58 -8.42 -5.83 -12.73
C PHE A 58 -7.77 -4.46 -12.46
N GLN A 59 -8.48 -3.36 -12.73
CA GLN A 59 -7.98 -2.02 -12.42
C GLN A 59 -7.76 -1.81 -10.92
N LEU A 60 -8.67 -2.35 -10.08
CA LEU A 60 -8.51 -2.33 -8.63
C LEU A 60 -7.30 -3.16 -8.19
N GLU A 61 -7.08 -4.35 -8.76
CA GLU A 61 -5.90 -5.17 -8.50
C GLU A 61 -4.60 -4.44 -8.90
N GLN A 62 -4.56 -3.83 -10.08
CA GLN A 62 -3.44 -3.02 -10.55
C GLN A 62 -3.19 -1.78 -9.67
N LEU A 63 -4.26 -1.20 -9.12
CA LEU A 63 -4.17 -0.09 -8.19
C LEU A 63 -3.60 -0.53 -6.84
N LEU A 64 -3.79 -1.79 -6.45
CA LEU A 64 -3.26 -2.36 -5.20
C LEU A 64 -1.96 -3.15 -5.40
N ASP A 65 -1.45 -3.20 -6.63
CA ASP A 65 -0.20 -3.86 -6.96
C ASP A 65 0.97 -3.16 -6.24
N PRO A 66 1.77 -3.88 -5.41
CA PRO A 66 2.95 -3.31 -4.75
C PRO A 66 4.02 -2.80 -5.73
N GLU A 67 4.07 -3.34 -6.96
CA GLU A 67 4.99 -2.86 -7.99
C GLU A 67 4.52 -1.56 -8.65
N ASN A 68 3.23 -1.26 -8.54
CA ASN A 68 2.66 0.02 -8.98
C ASN A 68 2.54 0.99 -7.80
N THR A 69 3.60 1.73 -7.50
CA THR A 69 3.62 2.71 -6.40
C THR A 69 2.81 3.97 -6.70
N ALA A 70 2.50 4.26 -7.97
CA ALA A 70 1.73 5.43 -8.36
C ALA A 70 0.26 5.29 -7.93
N MET A 71 -0.18 6.16 -7.03
CA MET A 71 -1.58 6.31 -6.64
C MET A 71 -1.87 7.77 -6.33
N THR A 72 -3.05 8.25 -6.73
CA THR A 72 -3.50 9.60 -6.39
C THR A 72 -4.18 9.62 -5.02
N ILE A 73 -4.12 10.77 -4.33
CA ILE A 73 -4.86 10.99 -3.07
C ILE A 73 -6.37 10.79 -3.28
N GLU A 74 -6.89 11.21 -4.43
CA GLU A 74 -8.30 11.00 -4.80
C GLU A 74 -8.67 9.50 -4.81
N SER A 75 -7.79 8.65 -5.35
CA SER A 75 -8.01 7.21 -5.36
C SER A 75 -8.03 6.63 -3.93
N LEU A 76 -7.12 7.08 -3.07
CA LEU A 76 -7.07 6.67 -1.66
C LEU A 76 -8.34 7.08 -0.91
N GLU A 77 -8.83 8.30 -1.14
CA GLU A 77 -10.08 8.81 -0.54
C GLU A 77 -11.29 7.98 -0.98
N HIS A 78 -11.41 7.69 -2.27
CA HIS A 78 -12.50 6.85 -2.79
C HIS A 78 -12.48 5.45 -2.19
N ILE A 79 -11.30 4.83 -2.08
CA ILE A 79 -11.15 3.51 -1.44
C ILE A 79 -11.56 3.58 0.03
N ALA A 80 -11.02 4.56 0.77
CA ALA A 80 -11.33 4.73 2.19
C ALA A 80 -12.84 4.89 2.42
N HIS A 81 -13.50 5.73 1.62
CA HIS A 81 -14.95 5.90 1.67
C HIS A 81 -15.70 4.61 1.30
N ALA A 82 -15.29 3.92 0.23
CA ALA A 82 -15.91 2.68 -0.22
C ALA A 82 -15.81 1.54 0.81
N VAL A 83 -14.78 1.54 1.66
CA VAL A 83 -14.65 0.61 2.78
C VAL A 83 -15.14 1.19 4.11
N GLY A 84 -15.77 2.36 4.12
CA GLY A 84 -16.32 3.00 5.33
C GLY A 84 -15.26 3.34 6.38
N LYS A 85 -14.13 3.90 5.93
CA LYS A 85 -13.04 4.47 6.71
C LYS A 85 -12.80 5.92 6.26
N LYS A 86 -11.83 6.60 6.87
CA LYS A 86 -11.38 7.94 6.47
C LYS A 86 -9.88 7.88 6.21
N LEU A 87 -9.41 8.60 5.21
CA LEU A 87 -7.98 8.74 4.97
C LEU A 87 -7.37 9.67 6.03
N HIS A 88 -6.23 9.26 6.58
CA HIS A 88 -5.41 10.09 7.45
C HIS A 88 -3.97 10.04 6.93
N ILE A 89 -3.35 11.21 6.79
CA ILE A 89 -2.00 11.36 6.25
C ILE A 89 -1.20 12.21 7.23
N GLU A 90 -0.04 11.71 7.62
CA GLU A 90 0.92 12.42 8.46
C GLU A 90 2.32 12.26 7.88
N PHE A 91 3.16 13.28 8.08
CA PHE A 91 4.59 13.22 7.83
C PHE A 91 5.27 13.19 9.20
N ALA A 92 6.12 12.20 9.42
CA ALA A 92 6.89 12.02 10.64
C ALA A 92 8.33 12.50 10.43
#